data_AF-A0A0S8D3K9-F1
#
_entry.id   AF-A0A0S8D3K9-F1
#
_cell.length_a   1.000
_cell.length_b   1.000
_cell.length_c   1.000
_cell.angle_alpha   90.00
_cell.angle_beta   90.00
_cell.angle_gamma   90.00
#
_symmetry.space_group_name_H-M   'P 1'
#
loop_
_entity.id
_entity.type
_entity.pdbx_description
1 polymer ?
#
loop_
_entity_poly.entity_id
_entity_poly.type
_entity_poly.pdbx_seq_one_letter_code
_entity_poly.pdbx_strand_id
1 'polypeptide(L)'
;MLNVLLAEFTLLPHICYAKNFFIKFATIAPEASTWLKHLRSLDKNLRAKSGGQLGFRIYAGGIAGDELDVLRKIRIGQIHCAAFSGVGLAQILPMVRILDLPFLFRNYEEVDLVNRELQGFFSEEFRKKDFEFIAWAEVGNVYLFSKKPIRKVPDLHGLKIWTWYGDPISKEFFSLMGTNPIPLTITDVTTALNTGMIDTFYAPPLGALALQWYTYVKYMNSLPLAHATSAVLISSKYYREIPPNLSKILNDEFQKAMVDLTSDLRQQTQESIKLIQKSGLEIIPVPPRADLQSFYDTHNRVAQKLAGDIYPKALLDQVYDILKRRR
;
A
#
# COMPACT_ATOMS: atom_id res chain seq x y z
N MET A 1 72.57 4.66 40.56
CA MET A 1 72.04 3.39 40.01
C MET A 1 70.56 3.60 39.74
N LEU A 2 70.14 3.30 38.51
CA LEU A 2 68.85 3.65 37.90
C LEU A 2 67.67 2.90 38.56
N ASN A 3 66.62 3.64 38.96
CA ASN A 3 65.32 3.05 39.31
C ASN A 3 64.56 2.72 38.03
N VAL A 4 64.27 1.44 37.80
CA VAL A 4 63.44 0.94 36.71
C VAL A 4 61.98 1.01 37.16
N LEU A 5 61.22 1.95 36.59
CA LEU A 5 59.76 2.02 36.73
C LEU A 5 59.12 1.04 35.74
N LEU A 6 58.57 -0.06 36.26
CA LEU A 6 57.69 -0.97 35.54
C LEU A 6 56.34 -0.29 35.34
N ALA A 7 56.03 0.09 34.09
CA ALA A 7 54.70 0.55 33.71
C ALA A 7 53.81 -0.67 33.43
N GLU A 8 52.87 -0.94 34.35
CA GLU A 8 51.80 -1.91 34.13
C GLU A 8 50.83 -1.37 33.07
N PHE A 9 50.83 -2.01 31.90
CA PHE A 9 49.90 -1.72 30.81
C PHE A 9 48.56 -2.40 31.12
N THR A 10 47.65 -1.67 31.75
CA THR A 10 46.27 -2.13 31.97
C THR A 10 45.53 -2.16 30.62
N LEU A 11 45.32 -3.37 30.10
CA LEU A 11 44.43 -3.62 28.95
C LEU A 11 42.99 -3.27 29.36
N LEU A 12 42.56 -2.05 29.03
CA LEU A 12 41.15 -1.67 29.13
C LEU A 12 40.33 -2.57 28.20
N PRO A 13 39.29 -3.26 28.69
CA PRO A 13 38.43 -4.05 27.83
C PRO A 13 37.74 -3.11 26.84
N HIS A 14 37.99 -3.32 25.55
CA HIS A 14 37.21 -2.69 24.49
C HIS A 14 35.77 -3.20 24.59
N ILE A 15 34.92 -2.43 25.27
CA ILE A 15 33.47 -2.59 25.20
C ILE A 15 33.07 -2.27 23.76
N CYS A 16 32.99 -3.32 22.94
CA CYS A 16 32.50 -3.22 21.58
C CYS A 16 30.98 -2.97 21.69
N TYR A 17 30.56 -1.70 21.72
CA TYR A 17 29.15 -1.35 21.63
C TYR A 17 28.65 -1.82 20.27
N ALA A 18 27.81 -2.86 20.26
CA ALA A 18 27.19 -3.34 19.04
C ALA A 18 26.42 -2.20 18.37
N LYS A 19 26.70 -1.94 17.09
CA LYS A 19 26.01 -0.91 16.30
C LYS A 19 24.52 -1.26 16.22
N ASN A 20 23.66 -0.30 16.58
CA ASN A 20 22.21 -0.44 16.43
C ASN A 20 21.76 -0.03 15.02
N PHE A 21 20.82 -0.78 14.46
CA PHE A 21 20.25 -0.60 13.13
C PHE A 21 18.78 -0.18 13.22
N PHE A 22 18.53 1.03 13.71
CA PHE A 22 17.17 1.57 13.77
C PHE A 22 16.69 2.07 12.41
N ILE A 23 15.76 1.33 11.82
CA ILE A 23 15.14 1.65 10.53
C ILE A 23 14.10 2.75 10.74
N LYS A 24 14.28 3.90 10.09
CA LYS A 24 13.27 4.96 10.05
C LYS A 24 12.17 4.53 9.08
N PHE A 25 11.00 4.18 9.62
CA PHE A 25 9.88 3.60 8.89
C PHE A 25 8.75 4.62 8.75
N ALA A 26 8.38 4.99 7.53
CA ALA A 26 7.25 5.89 7.27
C ALA A 26 6.01 5.13 6.78
N THR A 27 4.83 5.59 7.17
CA THR A 27 3.54 5.10 6.66
C THR A 27 2.48 6.20 6.75
N ILE A 28 1.56 6.20 5.78
CA ILE A 28 0.37 7.06 5.79
C ILE A 28 -0.75 6.48 6.66
N ALA A 29 -0.63 5.22 7.09
CA ALA A 29 -1.64 4.59 7.93
C ALA A 29 -1.82 5.37 9.26
N PRO A 30 -3.07 5.64 9.69
CA PRO A 30 -3.32 6.39 10.93
C PRO A 30 -2.74 5.70 12.17
N GLU A 31 -2.40 6.50 13.18
CA GLU A 31 -1.78 6.04 14.42
C GLU A 31 -2.61 4.95 15.14
N ALA A 32 -3.93 5.09 15.17
CA ALA A 32 -4.85 4.16 15.81
C ALA A 32 -5.25 2.95 14.94
N SER A 33 -4.65 2.78 13.76
CA SER A 33 -5.03 1.72 12.82
C SER A 33 -4.44 0.35 13.19
N THR A 34 -5.09 -0.71 12.72
CA THR A 34 -4.60 -2.09 12.81
C THR A 34 -3.23 -2.26 12.17
N TRP A 35 -2.98 -1.55 11.07
CA TRP A 35 -1.66 -1.50 10.44
C TRP A 35 -0.57 -1.10 11.43
N LEU A 36 -0.79 -0.01 12.18
CA LEU A 36 0.18 0.50 13.15
C LEU A 36 0.30 -0.41 14.38
N LYS A 37 -0.79 -1.03 14.83
CA LYS A 37 -0.76 -2.04 15.90
C LYS A 37 0.18 -3.20 15.52
N HIS A 38 0.06 -3.73 14.31
CA HIS A 38 0.93 -4.80 13.81
C HIS A 38 2.38 -4.34 13.63
N LEU A 39 2.61 -3.14 13.07
CA LEU A 39 3.96 -2.59 12.92
C LEU A 39 4.68 -2.39 14.27
N ARG A 40 3.95 -1.95 15.31
CA ARG A 40 4.48 -1.81 16.68
C ARG A 40 4.77 -3.16 17.34
N SER A 41 3.91 -4.16 17.10
CA SER A 41 4.16 -5.55 17.53
C SER A 41 5.42 -6.12 16.86
N LEU A 42 5.57 -5.88 15.55
CA LEU A 42 6.76 -6.25 14.79
C LEU A 42 8.02 -5.59 15.35
N ASP A 43 8.00 -4.27 15.63
CA ASP A 43 9.13 -3.58 16.27
C ASP A 43 9.54 -4.25 17.59
N LYS A 44 8.57 -4.57 18.45
CA LYS A 44 8.82 -5.26 19.72
C LYS A 44 9.51 -6.61 19.50
N ASN A 45 9.04 -7.38 18.52
CA ASN A 45 9.61 -8.70 18.19
C ASN A 45 11.03 -8.60 17.63
N LEU A 46 11.28 -7.63 16.74
CA LEU A 46 12.62 -7.37 16.20
C LEU A 46 13.61 -7.01 17.29
N ARG A 47 13.23 -6.11 18.21
CA ARG A 47 14.07 -5.74 19.35
C ARG A 47 14.36 -6.92 20.25
N ALA A 48 13.35 -7.73 20.57
CA ALA A 48 13.54 -8.91 21.42
C ALA A 48 14.48 -9.95 20.79
N LYS A 49 14.29 -10.28 19.50
CA LYS A 49 15.07 -11.32 18.82
C LYS A 49 16.49 -10.89 18.43
N SER A 50 16.73 -9.59 18.30
CA SER A 50 18.04 -9.04 17.97
C SER A 50 18.86 -8.60 19.20
N GLY A 51 18.36 -8.81 20.42
CA GLY A 51 19.01 -8.27 21.63
C GLY A 51 19.06 -6.73 21.63
N GLY A 52 18.07 -6.07 21.02
CA GLY A 52 17.96 -4.62 20.92
C GLY A 52 18.68 -3.97 19.73
N GLN A 53 19.43 -4.75 18.93
CA GLN A 53 20.23 -4.22 17.82
C GLN A 53 19.38 -3.78 16.61
N LEU A 54 18.19 -4.32 16.43
CA LEU A 54 17.30 -4.05 15.30
C LEU A 54 15.94 -3.53 15.79
N GLY A 55 15.39 -2.54 15.09
CA GLY A 55 14.06 -2.03 15.37
C GLY A 55 13.69 -0.84 14.50
N PHE A 56 12.55 -0.24 14.76
CA PHE A 56 11.98 0.87 14.02
C PHE A 56 11.97 2.18 14.81
N ARG A 57 12.12 3.28 14.06
CA ARG A 57 11.62 4.60 14.42
C ARG A 57 10.43 4.87 13.49
N ILE A 58 9.22 4.82 14.02
CA ILE A 58 7.98 4.83 13.22
C ILE A 58 7.48 6.28 13.05
N TYR A 59 7.21 6.65 11.81
CA TYR A 59 6.59 7.91 11.41
C TYR A 59 5.22 7.60 10.78
N ALA A 60 4.17 7.63 11.60
CA ALA A 60 2.82 7.24 11.22
C ALA A 60 1.97 8.41 10.70
N GLY A 61 0.80 8.10 10.11
CA GLY A 61 -0.24 9.09 9.80
C GLY A 61 0.20 10.18 8.82
N GLY A 62 1.21 9.94 7.99
CA GLY A 62 1.68 10.91 7.01
C GLY A 62 2.46 12.10 7.60
N ILE A 63 2.94 12.04 8.85
CA ILE A 63 3.81 13.11 9.40
C ILE A 63 5.11 13.28 8.61
N ALA A 64 5.50 12.27 7.83
CA ALA A 64 6.61 12.31 6.90
C ALA A 64 6.22 12.81 5.49
N GLY A 65 5.01 13.31 5.29
CA GLY A 65 4.44 13.68 3.98
C GLY A 65 3.68 12.53 3.32
N ASP A 66 3.14 12.79 2.13
CA ASP A 66 2.52 11.76 1.28
C ASP A 66 3.59 10.84 0.66
N GLU A 67 3.18 9.76 -0.03
CA GLU A 67 4.07 8.71 -0.52
C GLU A 67 5.21 9.23 -1.43
N LEU A 68 4.94 10.25 -2.25
CA LEU A 68 5.96 10.88 -3.10
C LEU A 68 7.03 11.63 -2.28
N ASP A 69 6.63 12.29 -1.19
CA ASP A 69 7.55 13.00 -0.29
C ASP A 69 8.38 12.02 0.52
N VAL A 70 7.76 10.93 0.99
CA VAL A 70 8.46 9.82 1.65
C VAL A 70 9.49 9.22 0.72
N LEU A 71 9.16 8.96 -0.55
CA LEU A 71 10.11 8.44 -1.53
C LEU A 71 11.30 9.39 -1.74
N ARG A 72 11.07 10.70 -1.88
CA ARG A 72 12.13 11.72 -1.96
C ARG A 72 13.04 11.65 -0.73
N LYS A 73 12.45 11.53 0.47
CA LYS A 73 13.19 11.40 1.74
C LYS A 73 13.98 10.11 1.85
N ILE A 74 13.51 9.00 1.26
CA ILE A 74 14.28 7.75 1.18
C ILE A 74 15.51 7.92 0.28
N ARG A 75 15.35 8.55 -0.88
CA ARG A 75 16.47 8.76 -1.83
C ARG A 75 17.63 9.56 -1.24
N ILE A 76 17.34 10.49 -0.32
CA ILE A 76 18.36 11.28 0.39
C ILE A 76 18.75 10.69 1.77
N GLY A 77 18.24 9.52 2.14
CA GLY A 77 18.57 8.83 3.39
C GLY A 77 17.96 9.42 4.67
N GLN A 78 16.97 10.31 4.57
CA GLN A 78 16.25 10.83 5.74
C GLN A 78 15.26 9.82 6.32
N ILE A 79 14.64 9.00 5.46
CA ILE A 79 13.81 7.83 5.80
C ILE A 79 14.51 6.59 5.21
N HIS A 80 14.34 5.42 5.83
CA HIS A 80 15.02 4.20 5.37
C HIS A 80 14.03 3.23 4.70
N CYS A 81 12.81 3.14 5.23
CA CYS A 81 11.79 2.17 4.86
C CYS A 81 10.41 2.83 4.84
N ALA A 82 9.51 2.34 4.00
CA ALA A 82 8.11 2.71 4.03
C ALA A 82 7.19 1.59 3.56
N ALA A 83 5.94 1.63 4.04
CA ALA A 83 4.83 0.92 3.41
C ALA A 83 4.22 1.84 2.35
N PHE A 84 4.20 1.40 1.09
CA PHE A 84 3.65 2.14 -0.04
C PHE A 84 2.41 1.45 -0.57
N SER A 85 1.38 2.22 -0.91
CA SER A 85 0.32 1.78 -1.81
C SER A 85 0.85 1.63 -3.24
N GLY A 86 0.02 1.09 -4.14
CA GLY A 86 0.33 1.03 -5.55
C GLY A 86 0.76 2.38 -6.15
N VAL A 87 0.23 3.51 -5.65
CA VAL A 87 0.58 4.85 -6.13
C VAL A 87 2.06 5.17 -5.88
N GLY A 88 2.53 4.99 -4.65
CA GLY A 88 3.94 5.18 -4.28
C GLY A 88 4.86 4.16 -4.94
N LEU A 89 4.43 2.90 -5.03
CA LEU A 89 5.19 1.86 -5.73
C LEU A 89 5.41 2.21 -7.21
N ALA A 90 4.41 2.81 -7.87
CA ALA A 90 4.50 3.22 -9.27
C ALA A 90 5.59 4.27 -9.54
N GLN A 91 5.93 5.10 -8.54
CA GLN A 91 6.99 6.10 -8.67
C GLN A 91 8.39 5.48 -8.68
N ILE A 92 8.50 4.22 -8.26
CA ILE A 92 9.74 3.43 -8.26
C ILE A 92 9.72 2.47 -9.46
N LEU A 93 8.60 1.76 -9.61
CA LEU A 93 8.40 0.70 -10.58
C LEU A 93 6.98 0.79 -11.15
N PRO A 94 6.74 1.58 -12.22
CA PRO A 94 5.40 1.81 -12.78
C PRO A 94 4.61 0.53 -13.06
N MET A 95 5.31 -0.53 -13.52
CA MET A 95 4.68 -1.78 -13.94
C MET A 95 3.95 -2.53 -12.81
N VAL A 96 4.23 -2.24 -11.54
CA VAL A 96 3.50 -2.85 -10.40
C VAL A 96 2.01 -2.49 -10.40
N ARG A 97 1.63 -1.37 -11.02
CA ARG A 97 0.24 -0.92 -11.16
C ARG A 97 -0.64 -1.88 -11.96
N ILE A 98 -0.04 -2.85 -12.65
CA ILE A 98 -0.79 -3.93 -13.29
C ILE A 98 -1.67 -4.69 -12.29
N LEU A 99 -1.24 -4.79 -11.03
CA LEU A 99 -1.96 -5.46 -9.95
C LEU A 99 -3.17 -4.64 -9.45
N ASP A 100 -3.22 -3.36 -9.77
CA ASP A 100 -4.31 -2.44 -9.38
C ASP A 100 -5.35 -2.24 -10.49
N LEU A 101 -5.29 -3.07 -11.55
CA LEU A 101 -6.23 -2.94 -12.67
C LEU A 101 -7.67 -3.12 -12.20
N PRO A 102 -8.61 -2.24 -12.63
CA PRO A 102 -10.00 -2.32 -12.21
C PRO A 102 -10.61 -3.67 -12.52
N PHE A 103 -11.24 -4.35 -11.56
CA PHE A 103 -11.87 -5.66 -11.70
C PHE A 103 -10.92 -6.81 -12.07
N LEU A 104 -9.62 -6.66 -11.86
CA LEU A 104 -8.64 -7.72 -12.14
C LEU A 104 -8.90 -8.98 -11.30
N PHE A 105 -9.03 -8.79 -9.99
CA PHE A 105 -9.21 -9.87 -9.02
C PHE A 105 -10.68 -10.02 -8.62
N ARG A 106 -11.12 -11.27 -8.51
CA ARG A 106 -12.49 -11.64 -8.11
C ARG A 106 -12.60 -11.95 -6.62
N ASN A 107 -11.51 -12.39 -6.01
CA ASN A 107 -11.44 -12.80 -4.61
C ASN A 107 -10.01 -12.70 -4.09
N TYR A 108 -9.85 -12.89 -2.78
CA TYR A 108 -8.56 -12.78 -2.12
C TYR A 108 -7.60 -13.92 -2.49
N GLU A 109 -8.12 -15.09 -2.86
CA GLU A 109 -7.31 -16.22 -3.28
C GLU A 109 -6.56 -15.96 -4.60
N GLU A 110 -7.19 -15.23 -5.53
CA GLU A 110 -6.54 -14.77 -6.75
C GLU A 110 -5.45 -13.72 -6.47
N VAL A 111 -5.70 -12.79 -5.53
CA VAL A 111 -4.69 -11.81 -5.07
C VAL A 111 -3.48 -12.55 -4.50
N ASP A 112 -3.70 -13.46 -3.56
CA ASP A 112 -2.64 -14.21 -2.88
C ASP A 112 -1.84 -15.09 -3.85
N LEU A 113 -2.52 -15.68 -4.85
CA LEU A 113 -1.88 -16.45 -5.91
C LEU A 113 -0.93 -15.59 -6.76
N VAL A 114 -1.42 -14.47 -7.29
CA VAL A 114 -0.63 -13.59 -8.16
C VAL A 114 0.52 -12.95 -7.38
N ASN A 115 0.27 -12.46 -6.16
CA ASN A 115 1.31 -11.89 -5.31
C ASN A 115 2.43 -12.89 -5.02
N ARG A 116 2.08 -14.16 -4.72
CA ARG A 116 3.06 -15.22 -4.48
C ARG A 116 3.87 -15.56 -5.73
N GLU A 117 3.20 -15.76 -6.87
CA GLU A 117 3.90 -16.16 -8.11
C GLU A 117 4.78 -15.04 -8.69
N LEU A 118 4.39 -13.77 -8.50
CA LEU A 118 5.16 -12.62 -8.99
C LEU A 118 6.11 -12.01 -7.95
N GLN A 119 6.16 -12.53 -6.72
CA GLN A 119 7.00 -11.98 -5.66
C GLN A 119 8.49 -11.92 -6.06
N GLY A 120 9.01 -13.00 -6.64
CA GLY A 120 10.41 -13.05 -7.09
C GLY A 120 10.70 -12.02 -8.18
N PHE A 121 9.83 -11.94 -9.18
CA PHE A 121 9.93 -10.97 -10.27
C PHE A 121 9.96 -9.53 -9.75
N PHE A 122 8.96 -9.14 -8.94
CA PHE A 122 8.91 -7.78 -8.40
C PHE A 122 10.06 -7.48 -7.43
N SER A 123 10.50 -8.45 -6.64
CA SER A 123 11.67 -8.28 -5.76
C SER A 123 12.93 -7.93 -6.55
N GLU A 124 13.18 -8.62 -7.66
CA GLU A 124 14.31 -8.33 -8.55
C GLU A 124 14.18 -6.97 -9.24
N GLU A 125 12.99 -6.64 -9.74
CA GLU A 125 12.75 -5.36 -10.41
C GLU A 125 12.88 -4.16 -9.45
N PHE A 126 12.41 -4.28 -8.20
CA PHE A 126 12.63 -3.25 -7.19
C PHE A 126 14.11 -3.11 -6.82
N ARG A 127 14.85 -4.23 -6.73
CA ARG A 127 16.29 -4.19 -6.44
C ARG A 127 17.07 -3.45 -7.52
N LYS A 128 16.71 -3.60 -8.79
CA LYS A 128 17.27 -2.82 -9.91
C LYS A 128 17.00 -1.31 -9.79
N LYS A 129 16.06 -0.91 -8.93
CA LYS A 129 15.70 0.49 -8.63
C LYS A 129 16.22 0.96 -7.27
N ASP A 130 17.18 0.26 -6.67
CA ASP A 130 17.78 0.55 -5.35
C ASP A 130 16.84 0.40 -4.15
N PHE A 131 15.83 -0.48 -4.26
CA PHE A 131 14.95 -0.86 -3.17
C PHE A 131 14.95 -2.37 -2.95
N GLU A 132 15.10 -2.82 -1.70
CA GLU A 132 14.76 -4.20 -1.35
C GLU A 132 13.28 -4.30 -1.02
N PHE A 133 12.61 -5.23 -1.71
CA PHE A 133 11.26 -5.66 -1.40
C PHE A 133 11.28 -6.54 -0.14
N ILE A 134 10.57 -6.12 0.90
CA ILE A 134 10.50 -6.84 2.17
C ILE A 134 9.30 -7.79 2.21
N ALA A 135 8.11 -7.26 1.92
CA ALA A 135 6.89 -8.06 1.88
C ALA A 135 5.77 -7.31 1.14
N TRP A 136 4.84 -8.07 0.58
CA TRP A 136 3.52 -7.54 0.24
C TRP A 136 2.78 -7.14 1.51
N ALA A 137 1.92 -6.15 1.37
CA ALA A 137 1.13 -5.53 2.41
C ALA A 137 -0.32 -5.46 1.95
N GLU A 138 -1.25 -5.70 2.87
CA GLU A 138 -2.68 -5.68 2.59
C GLU A 138 -3.27 -4.28 2.83
N VAL A 139 -4.05 -3.79 1.87
CA VAL A 139 -4.80 -2.52 1.99
C VAL A 139 -6.30 -2.79 1.89
N GLY A 140 -6.68 -3.77 1.07
CA GLY A 140 -8.05 -4.24 0.90
C GLY A 140 -8.69 -3.83 -0.42
N ASN A 141 -9.90 -4.36 -0.61
CA ASN A 141 -10.74 -4.04 -1.75
C ASN A 141 -11.18 -2.58 -1.70
N VAL A 142 -11.12 -1.91 -2.85
CA VAL A 142 -11.47 -0.51 -3.04
C VAL A 142 -12.90 -0.41 -3.56
N TYR A 143 -13.70 0.44 -2.93
CA TYR A 143 -15.11 0.66 -3.30
C TYR A 143 -15.35 2.12 -3.60
N LEU A 144 -16.37 2.38 -4.41
CA LEU A 144 -16.81 3.73 -4.76
C LEU A 144 -17.80 4.25 -3.71
N PHE A 145 -17.59 5.49 -3.30
CA PHE A 145 -18.40 6.22 -2.34
C PHE A 145 -18.85 7.55 -2.95
N SER A 146 -20.12 7.90 -2.82
CA SER A 146 -20.67 9.03 -3.57
C SER A 146 -21.84 9.73 -2.87
N LYS A 147 -22.04 11.02 -3.19
CA LYS A 147 -23.24 11.77 -2.76
C LYS A 147 -24.50 11.38 -3.54
N LYS A 148 -24.36 10.83 -4.74
CA LYS A 148 -25.44 10.39 -5.63
C LYS A 148 -25.33 8.89 -5.90
N PRO A 149 -26.43 8.14 -6.09
CA PRO A 149 -26.35 6.71 -6.30
C PRO A 149 -25.81 6.39 -7.70
N ILE A 150 -25.00 5.33 -7.79
CA ILE A 150 -24.35 4.89 -9.04
C ILE A 150 -24.79 3.45 -9.30
N ARG A 151 -25.72 3.21 -10.21
CA ARG A 151 -26.24 1.86 -10.52
C ARG A 151 -25.70 1.33 -11.84
N LYS A 152 -25.32 2.23 -12.75
CA LYS A 152 -24.77 1.93 -14.07
C LYS A 152 -23.70 2.96 -14.45
N VAL A 153 -22.87 2.64 -15.44
CA VAL A 153 -21.76 3.51 -15.88
C VAL A 153 -22.22 4.96 -16.18
N PRO A 154 -23.34 5.22 -16.88
CA PRO A 154 -23.81 6.59 -17.13
C PRO A 154 -24.09 7.43 -15.87
N ASP A 155 -24.33 6.81 -14.72
CA ASP A 155 -24.59 7.54 -13.46
C ASP A 155 -23.31 8.22 -12.92
N LEU A 156 -22.13 7.86 -13.45
CA LEU A 156 -20.86 8.50 -13.12
C LEU A 156 -20.70 9.87 -13.79
N HIS A 157 -21.46 10.16 -14.85
CA HIS A 157 -21.32 11.39 -15.61
C HIS A 157 -21.59 12.63 -14.74
N GLY A 158 -20.67 13.59 -14.79
CA GLY A 158 -20.76 14.83 -14.03
C GLY A 158 -20.47 14.69 -12.52
N LEU A 159 -20.10 13.50 -12.03
CA LEU A 159 -19.58 13.35 -10.67
C LEU A 159 -18.18 13.95 -10.56
N LYS A 160 -17.88 14.52 -9.40
CA LYS A 160 -16.59 15.13 -9.08
C LYS A 160 -15.74 14.10 -8.33
N ILE A 161 -15.23 13.13 -9.09
CA ILE A 161 -14.50 11.96 -8.57
C ILE A 161 -13.06 12.35 -8.25
N TRP A 162 -12.63 12.16 -7.01
CA TRP A 162 -11.22 12.28 -6.65
C TRP A 162 -10.40 11.19 -7.31
N THR A 163 -9.19 11.52 -7.76
CA THR A 163 -8.11 10.57 -8.09
C THR A 163 -6.81 11.03 -7.47
N TRP A 164 -5.92 10.10 -7.17
CA TRP A 164 -4.58 10.50 -6.70
C TRP A 164 -3.85 11.27 -7.80
N TYR A 165 -3.20 12.36 -7.42
CA TYR A 165 -2.37 13.12 -8.35
C TYR A 165 -1.30 12.20 -8.98
N GLY A 166 -1.30 12.14 -10.31
CA GLY A 166 -0.33 11.34 -11.06
C GLY A 166 -0.64 9.85 -11.17
N ASP A 167 -1.82 9.37 -10.75
CA ASP A 167 -2.23 7.97 -10.93
C ASP A 167 -2.82 7.74 -12.34
N PRO A 168 -2.09 7.05 -13.25
CA PRO A 168 -2.56 6.83 -14.62
C PRO A 168 -3.73 5.84 -14.69
N ILE A 169 -3.80 4.88 -13.77
CA ILE A 169 -4.82 3.81 -13.80
C ILE A 169 -6.18 4.41 -13.48
N SER A 170 -6.29 5.09 -12.35
CA SER A 170 -7.55 5.71 -11.92
C SER A 170 -8.00 6.80 -12.89
N LYS A 171 -7.06 7.62 -13.38
CA LYS A 171 -7.36 8.65 -14.39
C LYS A 171 -7.97 8.02 -15.64
N GLU A 172 -7.33 7.00 -16.21
CA GLU A 172 -7.82 6.35 -17.43
C GLU A 172 -9.15 5.63 -17.19
N PHE A 173 -9.28 4.89 -16.08
CA PHE A 173 -10.49 4.18 -15.72
C PHE A 173 -11.71 5.10 -15.64
N PHE A 174 -11.60 6.19 -14.87
CA PHE A 174 -12.70 7.15 -14.71
C PHE A 174 -12.96 7.95 -15.99
N SER A 175 -11.94 8.22 -16.80
CA SER A 175 -12.11 8.88 -18.11
C SER A 175 -12.87 8.00 -19.11
N LEU A 176 -12.57 6.69 -19.17
CA LEU A 176 -13.27 5.73 -20.05
C LEU A 176 -14.73 5.50 -19.65
N MET A 177 -15.07 5.77 -18.40
CA MET A 177 -16.45 5.79 -17.88
C MET A 177 -17.15 7.15 -18.05
N GLY A 178 -16.57 8.07 -18.82
CA GLY A 178 -17.21 9.34 -19.19
C GLY A 178 -17.14 10.43 -18.13
N THR A 179 -16.15 10.37 -17.22
CA THR A 179 -15.94 11.39 -16.18
C THR A 179 -14.66 12.17 -16.40
N ASN A 180 -14.53 13.32 -15.75
CA ASN A 180 -13.29 14.08 -15.69
C ASN A 180 -12.82 14.12 -14.22
N PRO A 181 -12.00 13.16 -13.77
CA PRO A 181 -11.62 13.05 -12.37
C PRO A 181 -10.74 14.23 -11.92
N ILE A 182 -10.83 14.57 -10.64
CA ILE A 182 -10.11 15.68 -10.01
C ILE A 182 -8.88 15.13 -9.28
N PRO A 183 -7.66 15.41 -9.78
CA PRO A 183 -6.43 14.89 -9.17
C PRO A 183 -6.05 15.70 -7.93
N LEU A 184 -5.91 15.05 -6.77
CA LEU A 184 -5.46 15.66 -5.51
C LEU A 184 -4.49 14.73 -4.78
N THR A 185 -3.68 15.26 -3.86
CA THR A 185 -2.98 14.45 -2.86
C THR A 185 -3.98 13.90 -1.84
N ILE A 186 -3.64 12.81 -1.14
CA ILE A 186 -4.52 12.23 -0.13
C ILE A 186 -4.82 13.21 1.03
N THR A 187 -3.86 14.08 1.35
CA THR A 187 -3.97 15.05 2.45
C THR A 187 -5.02 16.14 2.16
N ASP A 188 -5.34 16.39 0.90
CA ASP A 188 -6.28 17.42 0.49
C ASP A 188 -7.72 16.91 0.37
N VAL A 189 -7.94 15.58 0.38
CA VAL A 189 -9.23 14.94 0.11
C VAL A 189 -10.30 15.33 1.14
N THR A 190 -9.97 15.32 2.44
CA THR A 190 -10.94 15.68 3.48
C THR A 190 -11.44 17.11 3.30
N THR A 191 -10.53 18.06 3.04
CA THR A 191 -10.86 19.45 2.75
C THR A 191 -11.73 19.56 1.49
N ALA A 192 -11.38 18.82 0.43
CA ALA A 192 -12.11 18.82 -0.83
C ALA A 192 -13.52 18.24 -0.71
N LEU A 193 -13.72 17.20 0.11
CA LEU A 193 -15.04 16.64 0.43
C LEU A 193 -15.89 17.66 1.20
N ASN A 194 -15.27 18.33 2.17
CA ASN A 194 -15.92 19.33 3.00
C ASN A 194 -16.38 20.56 2.20
N THR A 195 -15.56 21.06 1.28
CA THR A 195 -15.92 22.19 0.41
C THR A 195 -16.83 21.82 -0.75
N GLY A 196 -17.03 20.53 -1.02
CA GLY A 196 -17.77 20.04 -2.18
C GLY A 196 -17.03 20.20 -3.51
N MET A 197 -15.71 20.41 -3.46
CA MET A 197 -14.83 20.34 -4.64
C MET A 197 -14.87 18.93 -5.24
N ILE A 198 -14.96 17.91 -4.40
CA ILE A 198 -15.25 16.53 -4.78
C ILE A 198 -16.53 16.05 -4.08
N ASP A 199 -17.25 15.14 -4.72
CA ASP A 199 -18.49 14.54 -4.19
C ASP A 199 -18.47 13.01 -4.21
N THR A 200 -17.38 12.44 -4.74
CA THR A 200 -17.20 11.02 -4.96
C THR A 200 -15.73 10.68 -4.73
N PHE A 201 -15.47 9.59 -4.02
CA PHE A 201 -14.14 9.07 -3.77
C PHE A 201 -14.14 7.55 -3.88
N TYR A 202 -12.96 6.95 -3.98
CA TYR A 202 -12.79 5.50 -3.89
C TYR A 202 -11.79 5.18 -2.78
N ALA A 203 -12.10 4.19 -1.96
CA ALA A 203 -11.22 3.77 -0.87
C ALA A 203 -11.61 2.37 -0.38
N PRO A 204 -10.71 1.66 0.33
CA PRO A 204 -11.12 0.58 1.19
C PRO A 204 -12.06 1.07 2.29
N PRO A 205 -13.08 0.29 2.71
CA PRO A 205 -14.05 0.72 3.73
C PRO A 205 -13.40 1.05 5.07
N LEU A 206 -12.35 0.30 5.44
CA LEU A 206 -11.57 0.56 6.64
C LEU A 206 -10.87 1.93 6.59
N GLY A 207 -10.31 2.30 5.42
CA GLY A 207 -9.71 3.61 5.20
C GLY A 207 -10.75 4.74 5.23
N ALA A 208 -11.89 4.54 4.56
CA ALA A 208 -13.01 5.48 4.58
C ALA A 208 -13.52 5.74 6.00
N LEU A 209 -13.60 4.68 6.84
CA LEU A 209 -13.95 4.76 8.25
C LEU A 209 -12.89 5.52 9.07
N ALA A 210 -11.62 5.13 8.94
CA ALA A 210 -10.54 5.74 9.72
C ALA A 210 -10.35 7.24 9.43
N LEU A 211 -10.54 7.66 8.18
CA LEU A 211 -10.47 9.06 7.75
C LEU A 211 -11.82 9.80 7.85
N GLN A 212 -12.87 9.11 8.31
CA GLN A 212 -14.24 9.63 8.42
C GLN A 212 -14.83 10.14 7.09
N TRP A 213 -14.27 9.76 5.93
CA TRP A 213 -14.73 10.21 4.62
C TRP A 213 -16.14 9.77 4.28
N TYR A 214 -16.58 8.63 4.83
CA TYR A 214 -17.95 8.14 4.63
C TYR A 214 -19.03 9.12 5.15
N THR A 215 -18.69 10.02 6.07
CA THR A 215 -19.63 11.00 6.63
C THR A 215 -20.02 12.12 5.64
N TYR A 216 -19.24 12.29 4.56
CA TYR A 216 -19.46 13.33 3.54
C TYR A 216 -20.31 12.85 2.35
N VAL A 217 -20.68 11.57 2.32
CA VAL A 217 -21.35 10.90 1.19
C VAL A 217 -22.58 10.13 1.68
N LYS A 218 -23.40 9.64 0.75
CA LYS A 218 -24.66 8.95 1.07
C LYS A 218 -24.73 7.51 0.58
N TYR A 219 -23.85 7.13 -0.34
CA TYR A 219 -23.89 5.85 -1.02
C TYR A 219 -22.51 5.20 -1.05
N MET A 220 -22.49 3.87 -1.02
CA MET A 220 -21.32 3.04 -1.29
C MET A 220 -21.75 1.92 -2.22
N ASN A 221 -21.03 1.74 -3.32
CA ASN A 221 -21.24 0.62 -4.22
C ASN A 221 -20.67 -0.66 -3.61
N SER A 222 -21.41 -1.77 -3.67
CA SER A 222 -20.92 -3.06 -3.17
C SER A 222 -20.03 -3.81 -4.17
N LEU A 223 -19.98 -3.38 -5.43
CA LEU A 223 -19.05 -3.89 -6.43
C LEU A 223 -17.64 -3.31 -6.14
N PRO A 224 -16.65 -4.14 -5.78
CA PRO A 224 -15.27 -3.67 -5.64
C PRO A 224 -14.72 -3.23 -6.98
N LEU A 225 -14.08 -2.05 -7.02
CA LEU A 225 -13.44 -1.53 -8.22
C LEU A 225 -12.10 -2.21 -8.48
N ALA A 226 -11.31 -2.46 -7.43
CA ALA A 226 -10.00 -3.06 -7.51
C ALA A 226 -9.61 -3.63 -6.14
N HIS A 227 -8.52 -4.38 -6.11
CA HIS A 227 -7.81 -4.67 -4.87
C HIS A 227 -6.58 -3.77 -4.81
N ALA A 228 -6.41 -2.98 -3.74
CA ALA A 228 -5.28 -2.07 -3.65
C ALA A 228 -4.00 -2.82 -3.27
N THR A 229 -3.03 -2.80 -4.18
CA THR A 229 -1.69 -3.35 -3.96
C THR A 229 -0.93 -2.49 -2.96
N SER A 230 -0.16 -3.12 -2.07
CA SER A 230 0.81 -2.44 -1.23
C SER A 230 2.01 -3.32 -0.95
N ALA A 231 3.17 -2.70 -0.72
CA ALA A 231 4.37 -3.40 -0.32
C ALA A 231 5.20 -2.54 0.65
N VAL A 232 6.00 -3.22 1.46
CA VAL A 232 7.04 -2.61 2.28
C VAL A 232 8.35 -2.64 1.51
N LEU A 233 8.93 -1.46 1.27
CA LEU A 233 10.22 -1.29 0.61
C LEU A 233 11.21 -0.60 1.54
N ILE A 234 12.45 -1.07 1.51
CA ILE A 234 13.59 -0.43 2.20
C ILE A 234 14.65 -0.04 1.17
N SER A 235 15.33 1.09 1.40
CA SER A 235 16.47 1.45 0.55
C SER A 235 17.52 0.34 0.54
N SER A 236 17.93 -0.12 -0.64
CA SER A 236 19.00 -1.12 -0.77
C SER A 236 20.32 -0.64 -0.17
N LYS A 237 20.58 0.67 -0.19
CA LYS A 237 21.76 1.25 0.47
C LYS A 237 21.75 0.97 1.97
N TYR A 238 20.65 1.27 2.65
CA TYR A 238 20.54 1.04 4.09
C TYR A 238 20.46 -0.46 4.41
N TYR A 239 19.73 -1.24 3.60
CA TYR A 239 19.60 -2.69 3.82
C TYR A 239 20.94 -3.41 3.79
N ARG A 240 21.85 -3.02 2.88
CA ARG A 240 23.22 -3.58 2.82
C ARG A 240 24.08 -3.28 4.05
N GLU A 241 23.73 -2.27 4.84
CA GLU A 241 24.43 -2.01 6.11
C GLU A 241 23.99 -2.98 7.22
N ILE A 242 22.81 -3.60 7.10
CA ILE A 242 22.27 -4.52 8.10
C ILE A 242 23.02 -5.87 7.99
N PRO A 243 23.64 -6.36 9.08
CA PRO A 243 24.32 -7.64 9.10
C PRO A 243 23.40 -8.81 8.68
N PRO A 244 23.90 -9.84 7.99
CA PRO A 244 23.07 -10.94 7.45
C PRO A 244 22.19 -11.65 8.50
N ASN A 245 22.67 -11.79 9.74
CA ASN A 245 21.89 -12.37 10.84
C ASN A 245 20.71 -11.47 11.22
N LEU A 246 20.89 -10.15 11.23
CA LEU A 246 19.82 -9.18 11.53
C LEU A 246 18.86 -9.01 10.34
N SER A 247 19.36 -9.04 9.10
CA SER A 247 18.49 -8.97 7.92
C SER A 247 17.62 -10.22 7.77
N LYS A 248 18.12 -11.39 8.17
CA LYS A 248 17.31 -12.61 8.31
C LYS A 248 16.19 -12.45 9.34
N ILE A 249 16.49 -11.94 10.54
CA ILE A 249 15.47 -11.66 11.56
C ILE A 249 14.43 -10.67 11.02
N LEU A 250 14.88 -9.61 10.33
CA LEU A 250 13.99 -8.62 9.71
C LEU A 250 12.99 -9.30 8.76
N ASN A 251 13.48 -10.07 7.80
CA ASN A 251 12.65 -10.71 6.78
C ASN A 251 11.69 -11.75 7.38
N ASP A 252 12.19 -12.62 8.27
CA ASP A 252 11.39 -13.69 8.87
C ASP A 252 10.23 -13.12 9.73
N GLU A 253 10.48 -12.03 10.45
CA GLU A 253 9.45 -11.40 11.29
C GLU A 253 8.48 -10.55 10.46
N PHE A 254 8.93 -9.89 9.40
CA PHE A 254 8.03 -9.21 8.47
C PHE A 254 7.06 -10.19 7.80
N GLN A 255 7.56 -11.34 7.33
CA GLN A 255 6.72 -12.34 6.67
C GLN A 255 5.58 -12.80 7.59
N LYS A 256 5.87 -13.09 8.86
CA LYS A 256 4.85 -13.47 9.85
C LYS A 256 3.87 -12.32 10.12
N ALA A 257 4.39 -11.12 10.38
CA ALA A 257 3.56 -9.97 10.69
C ALA A 257 2.61 -9.61 9.54
N MET A 258 3.05 -9.71 8.27
CA MET A 258 2.19 -9.41 7.13
C MET A 258 1.09 -10.47 6.92
N VAL A 259 1.34 -11.74 7.25
CA VAL A 259 0.30 -12.79 7.22
C VAL A 259 -0.80 -12.48 8.23
N ASP A 260 -0.43 -12.20 9.48
CA ASP A 260 -1.38 -11.89 10.56
C ASP A 260 -2.17 -10.60 10.25
N LEU A 261 -1.47 -9.56 9.78
CA LEU A 261 -2.06 -8.30 9.40
C LEU A 261 -3.05 -8.44 8.24
N THR A 262 -2.71 -9.24 7.22
CA THR A 262 -3.60 -9.51 6.09
C THR A 262 -4.90 -10.16 6.54
N SER A 263 -4.82 -11.17 7.41
CA SER A 263 -5.99 -11.82 7.99
C SER A 263 -6.88 -10.83 8.75
N ASP A 264 -6.29 -10.05 9.66
CA ASP A 264 -7.01 -9.09 10.48
C ASP A 264 -7.68 -7.99 9.64
N LEU A 265 -7.00 -7.45 8.62
CA LEU A 265 -7.55 -6.39 7.77
C LEU A 265 -8.71 -6.88 6.90
N ARG A 266 -8.63 -8.12 6.39
CA ARG A 266 -9.72 -8.72 5.62
C ARG A 266 -10.96 -8.93 6.49
N GLN A 267 -10.79 -9.34 7.74
CA GLN A 267 -11.88 -9.41 8.71
C GLN A 267 -12.46 -8.02 9.01
N GLN A 268 -11.61 -7.06 9.36
CA GLN A 268 -12.03 -5.70 9.72
C GLN A 268 -12.68 -4.94 8.56
N THR A 269 -12.34 -5.27 7.32
CA THR A 269 -13.01 -4.71 6.15
C THR A 269 -14.51 -5.06 6.17
N GLN A 270 -14.86 -6.30 6.51
CA GLN A 270 -16.26 -6.71 6.63
C GLN A 270 -16.98 -6.02 7.80
N GLU A 271 -16.28 -5.84 8.92
CA GLU A 271 -16.80 -5.10 10.06
C GLU A 271 -17.02 -3.61 9.73
N SER A 272 -16.07 -3.01 8.98
CA SER A 272 -16.14 -1.61 8.54
C SER A 272 -17.34 -1.37 7.62
N ILE A 273 -17.64 -2.29 6.69
CA ILE A 273 -18.85 -2.20 5.85
C ILE A 273 -20.11 -2.17 6.71
N LYS A 274 -20.20 -3.05 7.72
CA LYS A 274 -21.35 -3.09 8.65
C LYS A 274 -21.47 -1.79 9.44
N LEU A 275 -20.36 -1.22 9.90
CA LEU A 275 -20.36 0.06 10.64
C LEU A 275 -20.77 1.23 9.74
N ILE A 276 -20.25 1.28 8.52
CA ILE A 276 -20.62 2.27 7.52
C ILE A 276 -22.12 2.19 7.23
N GLN A 277 -22.67 0.99 7.01
CA GLN A 277 -24.11 0.82 6.80
C GLN A 277 -24.93 1.27 8.01
N LYS A 278 -24.49 0.97 9.24
CA LYS A 278 -25.14 1.44 10.49
C LYS A 278 -25.13 2.95 10.66
N SER A 279 -24.22 3.68 9.98
CA SER A 279 -24.19 5.15 10.00
C SER A 279 -25.33 5.80 9.19
N GLY A 280 -26.13 5.01 8.48
CA GLY A 280 -27.21 5.49 7.61
C GLY A 280 -26.82 5.61 6.14
N LEU A 281 -25.61 5.20 5.77
CA LEU A 281 -25.14 5.17 4.39
C LEU A 281 -25.79 4.00 3.61
N GLU A 282 -26.32 4.28 2.42
CA GLU A 282 -27.00 3.29 1.58
C GLU A 282 -26.00 2.47 0.74
N ILE A 283 -26.03 1.16 0.89
CA ILE A 283 -25.23 0.25 0.06
C ILE A 283 -25.97 -0.02 -1.26
N ILE A 284 -25.41 0.46 -2.37
CA ILE A 284 -25.91 0.14 -3.71
C ILE A 284 -25.46 -1.28 -4.07
N PRO A 285 -26.40 -2.21 -4.36
CA PRO A 285 -26.05 -3.59 -4.68
C PRO A 285 -25.28 -3.70 -5.99
N VAL A 286 -24.68 -4.88 -6.22
CA VAL A 286 -24.02 -5.19 -7.49
C VAL A 286 -25.05 -5.03 -8.61
N PRO A 287 -24.73 -4.32 -9.70
CA PRO A 287 -25.66 -4.12 -10.80
C PRO A 287 -26.13 -5.45 -11.41
N PRO A 288 -27.35 -5.50 -12.00
CA PRO A 288 -27.77 -6.64 -12.81
C PRO A 288 -26.76 -6.94 -13.93
N ARG A 289 -26.74 -8.19 -14.42
CA ARG A 289 -25.72 -8.68 -15.37
C ARG A 289 -25.49 -7.77 -16.59
N ALA A 290 -26.55 -7.18 -17.15
CA ALA A 290 -26.46 -6.29 -18.30
C ALA A 290 -25.63 -5.03 -18.02
N ASP A 291 -25.83 -4.39 -16.86
CA ASP A 291 -25.08 -3.21 -16.44
C ASP A 291 -23.69 -3.57 -15.91
N LEU A 292 -23.57 -4.71 -15.23
CA LEU A 292 -22.29 -5.21 -14.70
C LEU A 292 -21.26 -5.46 -15.80
N GLN A 293 -21.69 -5.97 -16.96
CA GLN A 293 -20.79 -6.20 -18.09
C GLN A 293 -20.14 -4.91 -18.57
N SER A 294 -20.86 -3.79 -18.58
CA SER A 294 -20.30 -2.49 -19.00
C SER A 294 -19.18 -2.00 -18.06
N PHE A 295 -19.26 -2.30 -16.77
CA PHE A 295 -18.16 -2.05 -15.84
C PHE A 295 -16.96 -2.93 -16.17
N TYR A 296 -17.17 -4.24 -16.34
CA TYR A 296 -16.07 -5.18 -16.65
C TYR A 296 -15.43 -4.96 -18.02
N ASP A 297 -16.17 -4.50 -19.03
CA ASP A 297 -15.61 -4.17 -20.34
C ASP A 297 -14.60 -3.02 -20.25
N THR A 298 -14.70 -2.18 -19.21
CA THR A 298 -13.73 -1.13 -18.94
C THR A 298 -12.37 -1.69 -18.51
N HIS A 299 -12.33 -2.87 -17.86
CA HIS A 299 -11.07 -3.53 -17.49
C HIS A 299 -10.17 -3.73 -18.71
N ASN A 300 -10.67 -4.39 -19.76
CA ASN A 300 -9.88 -4.70 -20.95
C ASN A 300 -9.41 -3.43 -21.65
N ARG A 301 -10.26 -2.40 -21.70
CA ARG A 301 -9.92 -1.10 -22.32
C ARG A 301 -8.78 -0.40 -21.57
N VAL A 302 -8.85 -0.35 -20.24
CA VAL A 302 -7.77 0.21 -19.39
C VAL A 302 -6.50 -0.63 -19.54
N ALA A 303 -6.61 -1.95 -19.43
CA ALA A 303 -5.49 -2.87 -19.44
C ALA A 303 -4.69 -2.79 -20.76
N GLN A 304 -5.39 -2.79 -21.89
CA GLN A 304 -4.75 -2.72 -23.21
C GLN A 304 -4.19 -1.32 -23.50
N LYS A 305 -4.88 -0.26 -23.10
CA LYS A 305 -4.41 1.11 -23.37
C LYS A 305 -3.15 1.47 -22.60
N LEU A 306 -2.96 0.91 -21.41
CA LEU A 306 -1.79 1.18 -20.57
C LEU A 306 -0.65 0.18 -20.79
N ALA A 307 -0.89 -0.90 -21.55
CA ALA A 307 0.14 -1.85 -21.94
C ALA A 307 1.15 -1.19 -22.89
N GLY A 308 2.44 -1.38 -22.64
CA GLY A 308 3.55 -0.74 -23.36
C GLY A 308 4.00 0.57 -22.73
N ASP A 309 3.09 1.32 -22.12
CA ASP A 309 3.39 2.60 -21.47
C ASP A 309 3.69 2.45 -19.96
N ILE A 310 2.83 1.74 -19.23
CA ILE A 310 2.94 1.58 -17.78
C ILE A 310 3.56 0.24 -17.40
N TYR A 311 3.15 -0.83 -18.08
CA TYR A 311 3.69 -2.18 -17.89
C TYR A 311 3.90 -2.89 -19.23
N PRO A 312 4.87 -3.82 -19.33
CA PRO A 312 5.04 -4.64 -20.51
C PRO A 312 3.80 -5.50 -20.79
N LYS A 313 3.42 -5.66 -22.06
CA LYS A 313 2.34 -6.56 -22.46
C LYS A 313 2.57 -8.00 -21.98
N ALA A 314 3.82 -8.47 -22.03
CA ALA A 314 4.17 -9.82 -21.56
C ALA A 314 3.84 -10.04 -20.06
N LEU A 315 3.98 -9.00 -19.23
CA LEU A 315 3.61 -9.08 -17.81
C LEU A 315 2.09 -9.15 -17.64
N LEU A 316 1.33 -8.42 -18.48
CA LEU A 316 -0.13 -8.51 -18.51
C LEU A 316 -0.62 -9.91 -18.89
N ASP A 317 -0.05 -10.46 -19.96
CA ASP A 317 -0.36 -11.82 -20.43
C ASP A 317 -0.02 -12.84 -19.33
N GLN A 318 1.12 -12.70 -18.64
CA GLN A 318 1.51 -13.54 -17.51
C GLN A 318 0.51 -13.46 -16.35
N VAL A 319 0.09 -12.27 -15.93
CA VAL A 319 -0.93 -12.09 -14.86
C VAL A 319 -2.22 -12.80 -15.24
N TYR A 320 -2.71 -12.64 -16.47
CA TYR A 320 -3.92 -13.31 -16.92
C TYR A 320 -3.77 -14.82 -16.98
N ASP A 321 -2.61 -15.33 -17.38
CA ASP A 321 -2.36 -16.77 -17.41
C ASP A 321 -2.31 -17.38 -16.00
N ILE A 322 -1.77 -16.66 -15.01
CA ILE A 322 -1.85 -17.07 -13.59
C ILE A 322 -3.32 -17.16 -13.15
N LEU A 323 -4.12 -16.12 -13.45
CA LEU A 323 -5.53 -16.07 -13.07
C LEU A 323 -6.39 -17.15 -13.74
N LYS A 324 -6.07 -17.55 -14.98
CA LYS A 324 -6.77 -18.63 -15.69
C LYS A 324 -6.59 -20.00 -15.03
N ARG A 325 -5.47 -20.26 -14.34
CA ARG A 325 -5.22 -21.55 -13.66
C ARG A 325 -6.20 -21.85 -12.52
N ARG A 326 -6.92 -20.83 -12.03
CA ARG A 326 -7.92 -20.91 -10.97
C ARG A 326 -9.36 -20.93 -11.50
N ARG A 327 -9.58 -20.79 -12.81
CA ARG A 327 -10.91 -20.71 -13.43
C ARG A 327 -11.52 -22.07 -13.72
#